data_AF-A0A550JBD1-F1
#
_entry.id   AF-A0A550JBD1-F1
#
_cell.length_a   1.000
_cell.length_b   1.000
_cell.length_c   1.000
_cell.angle_alpha   90.00
_cell.angle_beta   90.00
_cell.angle_gamma   90.00
#
_symmetry.space_group_name_H-M   'P 1'
#
loop_
_entity.id
_entity.type
_entity.pdbx_description
1 polymer ?
#
loop_
_entity_poly.entity_id
_entity_poly.type
_entity_poly.pdbx_seq_one_letter_code
_entity_poly.pdbx_strand_id
1 'polypeptide(L)' 'MKTIVLFLLLTLASTACVDRIPPLSPRRTNTEAHRQATDNPSCRECHDVTRLRHHRPTDNCLECHKLSFGGIQ' A
#
# COMPACT_ATOMS: atom_id res chain seq x y z
N MET A 1 6.71 -24.86 29.12
CA MET A 1 6.90 -24.82 27.65
C MET A 1 5.59 -24.62 26.89
N LYS A 2 4.53 -25.42 27.15
CA LYS A 2 3.24 -25.34 26.43
C LYS A 2 2.57 -23.95 26.48
N THR A 3 2.66 -23.25 27.61
CA THR A 3 2.16 -21.88 27.79
C THR A 3 2.94 -20.84 26.98
N ILE A 4 4.27 -20.96 26.90
CA ILE A 4 5.12 -20.01 26.16
C ILE A 4 4.82 -20.08 24.66
N VAL A 5 4.65 -21.29 24.12
CA VAL A 5 4.28 -21.50 22.72
C VAL A 5 2.90 -20.91 22.41
N LEU A 6 1.94 -21.06 23.34
CA LEU A 6 0.60 -20.50 23.18
C LEU A 6 0.62 -18.96 23.14
N PHE A 7 1.38 -18.32 24.03
CA PHE A 7 1.54 -16.87 24.03
C PHE A 7 2.21 -16.37 22.74
N LEU A 8 3.24 -17.07 22.25
CA LEU A 8 3.91 -16.71 21.00
C LEU A 8 2.95 -16.75 19.80
N LEU A 9 2.12 -17.79 19.71
CA LEU A 9 1.12 -17.92 18.64
C LEU A 9 0.05 -16.82 18.71
N LEU A 10 -0.43 -16.46 19.92
CA LEU A 10 -1.37 -15.35 20.08
C LEU A 10 -0.77 -14.01 19.61
N THR A 11 0.51 -13.77 19.88
CA THR A 11 1.19 -12.53 19.44
C THR A 11 1.39 -12.45 17.93
N LEU A 12 1.63 -13.57 17.25
CA LEU A 12 1.71 -13.59 15.78
C LEU A 12 0.35 -13.39 15.12
N ALA A 13 -0.71 -13.94 15.72
CA ALA A 13 -2.06 -13.79 15.20
C ALA A 13 -2.58 -12.34 15.30
N SER A 14 -2.17 -11.58 16.33
CA SER A 14 -2.61 -10.19 16.51
C SER A 14 -1.95 -9.19 15.56
N THR A 15 -0.79 -9.51 14.98
CA THR A 15 -0.12 -8.64 14.00
C THR A 15 -0.61 -8.84 12.56
N ALA A 16 -1.34 -9.91 12.26
CA ALA A 16 -1.80 -10.22 10.91
C ALA A 16 -3.01 -9.38 10.43
N CYS A 17 -3.69 -8.67 11.34
CA CYS A 17 -4.93 -7.96 11.03
C CYS A 17 -4.74 -6.55 10.44
N VAL A 18 -3.51 -6.03 10.36
CA VAL A 18 -3.26 -4.60 10.08
C VAL A 18 -3.04 -4.27 8.61
N ASP A 19 -2.76 -5.25 7.74
CA ASP A 19 -2.32 -5.01 6.35
C ASP A 19 -3.34 -5.49 5.31
N ARG A 20 -4.61 -5.12 5.49
CA ARG A 20 -5.58 -5.28 4.40
C ARG A 20 -5.38 -4.15 3.39
N ILE A 21 -4.80 -4.47 2.23
CA ILE A 21 -4.87 -3.63 1.03
C ILE A 21 -6.33 -3.19 0.85
N PRO A 22 -6.64 -1.88 0.90
CA PRO A 22 -8.01 -1.42 0.80
C PRO A 22 -8.58 -1.83 -0.56
N PRO A 23 -9.65 -2.66 -0.62
CA PRO A 23 -10.17 -3.23 -1.87
C PRO A 23 -10.73 -2.18 -2.84
N LEU A 24 -10.89 -0.94 -2.38
CA LEU A 24 -11.40 0.21 -3.14
C LEU A 24 -10.33 1.29 -3.33
N SER A 25 -9.05 0.92 -3.29
CA SER A 25 -7.99 1.86 -3.62
C SER A 25 -8.16 2.34 -5.08
N PRO A 26 -8.23 3.66 -5.33
CA PRO A 26 -8.47 4.17 -6.67
C PRO A 26 -7.31 3.80 -7.59
N ARG A 27 -7.64 3.36 -8.80
CA ARG A 27 -6.67 3.19 -9.87
C ARG A 27 -6.23 4.55 -10.40
N ARG A 28 -4.98 4.64 -10.87
CA ARG A 28 -4.40 5.86 -11.45
C ARG A 28 -4.59 5.86 -12.96
N THR A 29 -4.84 7.03 -13.53
CA THR A 29 -4.93 7.20 -14.98
C THR A 29 -3.63 6.79 -15.65
N ASN A 30 -3.70 6.01 -16.73
CA ASN A 30 -2.54 5.55 -17.48
C ASN A 30 -1.95 6.67 -18.36
N THR A 31 -1.32 7.65 -17.73
CA THR A 31 -0.53 8.70 -18.39
C THR A 31 0.95 8.30 -18.47
N GLU A 32 1.72 8.96 -19.32
CA GLU A 32 3.16 8.71 -19.42
C GLU A 32 3.88 8.91 -18.07
N ALA A 33 3.55 10.00 -17.36
CA ALA A 33 4.12 10.27 -16.03
C ALA A 33 3.86 9.11 -15.04
N HIS A 34 2.65 8.56 -15.01
CA HIS A 34 2.35 7.43 -14.13
C HIS A 34 2.99 6.11 -14.60
N ARG A 35 3.27 5.94 -15.89
CA ARG A 35 4.02 4.77 -16.40
C ARG A 35 5.49 4.82 -15.99
N GLN A 36 6.08 6.01 -15.95
CA GLN A 36 7.47 6.22 -15.55
C GLN A 36 7.68 6.10 -14.04
N ALA A 37 6.65 6.40 -13.23
CA ALA A 37 6.68 6.23 -11.78
C ALA A 37 6.59 4.75 -11.37
N THR A 38 7.73 4.07 -11.39
CA THR A 38 7.83 2.62 -11.13
C THR A 38 8.19 2.25 -9.69
N ASP A 39 8.34 3.25 -8.81
CA ASP A 39 8.63 3.05 -7.40
C ASP A 39 7.96 4.11 -6.48
N ASN A 40 8.01 3.86 -5.17
CA ASN A 40 7.43 4.74 -4.17
C ASN A 40 8.11 6.12 -4.07
N PRO A 41 9.43 6.25 -4.21
CA PRO A 41 10.08 7.56 -4.32
C PRO A 41 9.52 8.41 -5.46
N SER A 42 9.39 7.85 -6.67
CA SER A 42 8.88 8.55 -7.86
C SER A 42 7.45 9.05 -7.65
N CYS A 43 6.60 8.26 -6.96
CA CYS A 43 5.25 8.70 -6.61
C CYS A 43 5.26 9.93 -5.67
N ARG A 44 6.25 10.02 -4.78
CA ARG A 44 6.37 11.05 -3.75
C ARG A 44 6.94 12.37 -4.24
N GLU A 45 7.49 12.41 -5.46
CA GLU A 45 7.89 13.67 -6.10
C GLU A 45 6.69 14.62 -6.28
N CYS A 46 5.50 14.06 -6.50
CA CYS A 46 4.26 14.81 -6.69
C CYS A 46 3.22 14.57 -5.57
N HIS A 47 3.26 13.42 -4.88
CA HIS A 47 2.24 13.05 -3.89
C HIS A 47 2.77 13.05 -2.45
N ASP A 48 2.33 14.02 -1.65
CA ASP A 48 2.56 14.04 -0.21
C ASP A 48 1.53 13.18 0.54
N VAL A 49 1.99 12.04 1.07
CA VAL A 49 1.16 11.10 1.84
C VAL A 49 1.18 11.38 3.34
N THR A 50 2.04 12.28 3.84
CA THR A 50 2.20 12.53 5.28
C THR A 50 0.95 13.11 5.94
N ARG A 51 0.06 13.69 5.12
CA ARG A 51 -1.21 14.30 5.55
C ARG A 51 -2.42 13.39 5.38
N LEU A 52 -2.23 12.17 4.86
CA LEU A 52 -3.33 11.25 4.60
C LEU A 52 -3.52 10.29 5.78
N ARG A 53 -4.73 10.30 6.37
CA ARG A 53 -5.08 9.51 7.58
C ARG A 53 -4.76 8.02 7.47
N HIS A 54 -4.88 7.45 6.27
CA HIS A 54 -4.74 6.01 6.02
C HIS A 54 -3.51 5.67 5.19
N HIS A 55 -2.48 6.52 5.19
CA HIS A 55 -1.20 6.21 4.56
C HIS A 55 -0.07 6.42 5.55
N ARG A 56 0.97 5.61 5.42
CA ARG A 56 2.26 5.79 6.06
C ARG A 56 3.30 6.16 5.01
N PRO A 57 4.37 6.87 5.39
CA PRO A 57 5.47 7.18 4.48
C PRO A 57 6.17 5.94 3.89
N THR A 58 5.99 4.78 4.51
CA THR A 58 6.60 3.50 4.09
C THR A 58 5.68 2.64 3.24
N ASP A 59 4.43 3.07 2.99
CA ASP A 59 3.47 2.25 2.26
C ASP A 59 3.91 2.04 0.81
N ASN A 60 3.61 0.84 0.29
CA ASN A 60 3.83 0.53 -1.11
C ASN A 60 2.64 1.00 -1.95
N CYS A 61 2.77 2.19 -2.53
CA CYS A 61 1.77 2.82 -3.38
C CYS A 61 1.32 1.90 -4.52
N LEU A 62 2.25 1.14 -5.11
CA LEU A 62 2.00 0.29 -6.26
C LEU A 62 1.28 -1.02 -5.92
N GLU A 63 1.21 -1.43 -4.66
CA GLU A 63 0.40 -2.59 -4.25
C GLU A 63 -1.10 -2.28 -4.34
N CYS A 64 -1.49 -1.06 -3.99
CA CYS A 64 -2.88 -0.62 -3.95
C CYS A 64 -3.28 0.14 -5.23
N HIS A 65 -2.47 1.10 -5.66
CA HIS A 65 -2.81 2.06 -6.72
C HIS A 65 -2.29 1.62 -8.09
N LYS A 66 -2.94 0.63 -8.69
CA LYS A 66 -2.61 0.17 -10.05
C LYS A 66 -3.03 1.19 -11.12
N LEU A 67 -2.37 1.16 -12.27
CA LEU A 67 -2.81 1.89 -13.46
C LEU A 67 -4.15 1.36 -13.96
N SER A 68 -5.01 2.24 -14.45
CA SER A 68 -6.24 1.86 -15.16
C SER A 68 -5.91 1.39 -16.58
N PHE A 69 -6.35 0.19 -16.93
CA PHE A 69 -6.40 -0.25 -18.32
C PHE A 69 -7.63 0.40 -18.96
N GLY A 70 -7.44 1.52 -19.67
CA GLY A 70 -8.54 2.21 -20.35
C GLY A 70 -8.46 3.74 -20.44
N GLY A 71 -7.33 4.37 -20.07
CA GLY A 71 -7.11 5.78 -20.38
C GLY A 71 -6.73 5.94 -21.85
N ILE A 72 -7.59 6.62 -22.61
CA ILE A 72 -7.34 7.07 -23.99
C ILE A 72 -5.97 7.77 -24.04
N GLN A 73 -5.12 7.33 -24.98
CA GLN A 73 -3.81 7.93 -25.26
C GLN A 73 -3.96 9.36 -25.76
#